data_AF-A0A7S2ELK0-F1
#
_entry.id   AF-A0A7S2ELK0-F1
#
_cell.length_a   1.000
_cell.length_b   1.000
_cell.length_c   1.000
_cell.angle_alpha   90.00
_cell.angle_beta   90.00
_cell.angle_gamma   90.00
#
_symmetry.space_group_name_H-M   'P 1'
#
loop_
_entity.id
_entity.type
_entity.pdbx_description
1 polymer ?
#
loop_
_entity_poly.entity_id
_entity_poly.type
_entity_poly.pdbx_seq_one_letter_code
_entity_poly.pdbx_strand_id
1 'polypeptide(L)'
;WECGTQCSSLSSKDLTTFSHTSDDYFYSEISSDENILKIIVQIMNGMASTAADVRKHILCWDRYKALWEMDKESFIRRYAKANRTLECFERDIIRYKNQQSSIEGEGSSCTAGFIKLDTYFLKDSLVSHCVEWQEKLTHLLSKNSGQMLNELVT
;
A
#
# COMPACT_ATOMS: atom_id res chain seq x y z
N TRP A 1 84.64 -6.42 -37.17
CA TRP A 1 84.40 -6.96 -35.82
C TRP A 1 83.76 -5.85 -35.00
N GLU A 2 82.47 -5.77 -34.68
CA GLU A 2 81.24 -6.49 -35.01
C GLU A 2 80.12 -5.46 -34.76
N CYS A 3 79.12 -5.44 -35.65
CA CYS A 3 77.87 -4.69 -35.47
C CYS A 3 76.97 -5.51 -34.53
N GLY A 4 76.47 -4.90 -33.46
CA GLY A 4 75.67 -5.57 -32.44
C GLY A 4 74.45 -4.74 -32.02
N THR A 5 73.52 -4.58 -32.95
CA THR A 5 72.15 -4.16 -32.68
C THR A 5 71.49 -5.16 -31.72
N GLN A 6 71.04 -4.71 -30.55
CA GLN A 6 69.94 -5.39 -29.86
C GLN A 6 69.10 -4.40 -29.07
N CYS A 7 68.16 -3.78 -29.78
CA CYS A 7 66.94 -3.25 -29.20
C CYS A 7 66.08 -4.46 -28.84
N SER A 8 66.20 -4.96 -27.61
CA SER A 8 65.38 -6.05 -27.08
C SER A 8 64.00 -5.52 -26.71
N SER A 9 63.08 -5.69 -27.66
CA SER A 9 61.63 -5.88 -27.51
C SER A 9 61.03 -5.57 -26.13
N LEU A 10 60.48 -4.36 -25.98
CA LEU A 10 59.40 -4.14 -25.03
C LEU A 10 58.22 -5.00 -25.45
N SER A 11 57.85 -5.95 -24.61
CA SER A 11 56.69 -6.82 -24.79
C SER A 11 55.42 -5.96 -24.76
N SER A 12 54.53 -6.18 -25.73
CA SER A 12 53.25 -5.46 -25.89
C SER A 12 52.25 -5.64 -24.73
N LYS A 13 52.63 -6.30 -23.63
CA LYS A 13 51.80 -6.53 -22.45
C LYS A 13 51.92 -5.44 -21.38
N ASP A 14 52.90 -4.55 -21.47
CA ASP A 14 53.11 -3.49 -20.46
C ASP A 14 52.39 -2.18 -20.78
N LEU A 15 51.72 -2.07 -21.93
CA LEU A 15 51.01 -0.84 -22.35
C LEU A 15 49.51 -0.83 -22.04
N THR A 16 48.93 -1.89 -21.48
CA THR A 16 47.50 -1.94 -21.11
C THR A 16 47.23 -1.78 -19.60
N THR A 17 48.27 -1.60 -18.76
CA THR A 17 48.10 -1.51 -17.29
C THR A 17 48.10 -0.08 -16.76
N PHE A 18 48.35 0.94 -17.59
CA PHE A 18 48.48 2.32 -17.11
C PHE A 18 47.19 3.16 -17.20
N SER A 19 46.14 2.69 -17.86
CA SER A 19 44.91 3.47 -18.10
C SER A 19 43.69 3.05 -17.27
N HIS A 20 43.83 2.15 -16.30
CA HIS A 20 42.71 1.73 -15.44
C HIS A 20 42.83 2.15 -13.96
N THR A 21 43.96 2.71 -13.52
CA THR A 21 44.19 2.98 -12.09
C THR A 21 43.66 4.33 -11.61
N SER A 22 43.56 5.34 -12.48
CA SER A 22 43.17 6.69 -12.06
C SER A 22 41.68 6.84 -11.79
N ASP A 23 40.84 6.23 -12.63
CA ASP A 23 39.39 6.23 -12.43
C ASP A 23 39.01 5.38 -11.22
N ASP A 24 39.60 4.18 -11.09
CA ASP A 24 39.37 3.30 -9.94
C ASP A 24 39.84 3.94 -8.62
N TYR A 25 40.96 4.67 -8.63
CA TYR A 25 41.44 5.43 -7.47
C TYR A 25 40.47 6.55 -7.08
N PHE A 26 39.95 7.30 -8.04
CA PHE A 26 38.98 8.38 -7.81
C PHE A 26 37.69 7.85 -7.15
N TYR A 27 37.11 6.78 -7.69
CA TYR A 27 35.92 6.17 -7.11
C TYR A 27 36.20 5.50 -5.75
N SER A 28 37.37 4.90 -5.57
CA SER A 28 37.80 4.29 -4.30
C SER A 28 37.91 5.34 -3.18
N GLU A 29 38.53 6.48 -3.45
CA GLU A 29 38.68 7.58 -2.48
C GLU A 29 37.31 8.13 -2.06
N ILE A 30 36.41 8.36 -3.03
CA ILE A 30 35.04 8.83 -2.77
C ILE A 30 34.25 7.80 -1.96
N SER A 31 34.36 6.52 -2.29
CA SER A 31 33.63 5.45 -1.58
C SER A 31 34.12 5.22 -0.15
N SER A 32 35.36 5.64 0.14
CA SER A 32 35.97 5.54 1.47
C SER A 32 35.82 6.82 2.29
N ASP A 33 35.34 7.92 1.69
CA ASP A 33 35.17 9.20 2.37
C ASP A 33 34.11 9.10 3.48
N GLU A 34 34.52 9.42 4.70
CA GLU A 34 33.70 9.30 5.91
C GLU A 34 32.46 10.21 5.88
N ASN A 35 32.54 11.40 5.26
CA ASN A 35 31.41 12.32 5.17
C ASN A 35 30.37 11.79 4.18
N ILE A 36 30.81 11.24 3.05
CA ILE A 36 29.95 10.60 2.06
C ILE A 36 29.25 9.39 2.68
N LEU A 37 29.99 8.53 3.38
CA LEU A 37 29.42 7.38 4.08
C LEU A 37 28.40 7.80 5.14
N LYS A 38 28.67 8.86 5.92
CA LYS A 38 27.70 9.42 6.88
C LYS A 38 26.40 9.87 6.23
N ILE A 39 26.48 10.57 5.09
CA ILE A 39 25.30 11.01 4.34
C ILE A 39 24.50 9.80 3.83
N ILE A 40 25.18 8.77 3.29
CA ILE A 40 24.52 7.54 2.83
C ILE A 40 23.78 6.86 3.99
N VAL A 41 24.43 6.72 5.15
CA VAL A 41 23.80 6.15 6.36
C VAL A 41 22.56 6.96 6.77
N GLN A 42 22.63 8.30 6.73
CA GLN A 42 21.48 9.15 7.01
C GLN A 42 20.34 8.96 6.01
N ILE A 43 20.65 8.84 4.71
CA ILE A 43 19.65 8.55 3.67
C ILE A 43 19.00 7.18 3.93
N MET A 44 19.80 6.15 4.20
CA MET A 44 19.29 4.80 4.49
C MET A 44 18.38 4.79 5.72
N ASN A 45 18.76 5.49 6.78
CA ASN A 45 17.93 5.65 7.97
C ASN A 45 16.63 6.41 7.66
N GLY A 46 16.71 7.49 6.88
CA GLY A 46 15.54 8.23 6.41
C GLY A 46 14.59 7.37 5.57
N MET A 47 15.14 6.52 4.69
CA MET A 47 14.37 5.56 3.90
C MET A 47 13.66 4.53 4.79
N ALA A 48 14.39 3.96 5.76
CA ALA A 48 13.82 2.99 6.70
C ALA A 48 12.69 3.61 7.56
N SER A 49 12.89 4.85 8.04
CA SER A 49 11.86 5.60 8.77
C SER A 49 10.64 5.86 7.89
N THR A 50 10.84 6.32 6.66
CA THR A 50 9.75 6.58 5.71
C THR A 50 8.95 5.30 5.43
N ALA A 51 9.62 4.16 5.25
CA ALA A 51 8.95 2.88 5.04
C ALA A 51 8.09 2.48 6.26
N ALA A 52 8.57 2.74 7.48
CA ALA A 52 7.82 2.49 8.71
C ALA A 52 6.56 3.39 8.80
N ASP A 53 6.69 4.68 8.46
CA ASP A 53 5.57 5.63 8.45
C ASP A 53 4.50 5.25 7.42
N VAL A 54 4.92 4.88 6.21
CA VAL A 54 4.02 4.37 5.15
C VAL A 54 3.29 3.12 5.65
N ARG A 55 4.00 2.18 6.26
CA ARG A 55 3.38 0.96 6.80
C ARG A 55 2.36 1.27 7.88
N LYS A 56 2.68 2.18 8.80
CA LYS A 56 1.76 2.66 9.85
C LYS A 56 0.51 3.30 9.25
N HIS A 57 0.67 4.09 8.19
CA HIS A 57 -0.46 4.68 7.47
C HIS A 57 -1.35 3.62 6.83
N ILE A 58 -0.78 2.57 6.22
CA ILE A 58 -1.59 1.48 5.64
C ILE A 58 -2.36 0.72 6.74
N LEU A 59 -1.72 0.44 7.87
CA LEU A 59 -2.34 -0.29 8.98
C LEU A 59 -3.53 0.45 9.62
N CYS A 60 -3.65 1.77 9.49
CA CYS A 60 -4.81 2.49 10.03
C CYS A 60 -6.13 2.11 9.33
N TRP A 61 -6.04 1.60 8.09
CA TRP A 61 -7.19 1.15 7.30
C TRP A 61 -7.65 -0.26 7.70
N ASP A 62 -6.83 -1.05 8.40
CA ASP A 62 -7.19 -2.41 8.84
C ASP A 62 -8.42 -2.42 9.78
N ARG A 63 -8.74 -1.30 10.44
CA ARG A 63 -9.97 -1.18 11.23
C ARG A 63 -11.24 -1.37 10.40
N TYR A 64 -11.15 -1.12 9.10
CA TYR A 64 -12.25 -1.25 8.14
C TYR A 64 -12.27 -2.60 7.44
N LYS A 65 -11.33 -3.50 7.77
CA LYS A 65 -11.10 -4.79 7.09
C LYS A 65 -12.31 -5.69 6.98
N ALA A 66 -13.16 -5.66 8.00
CA ALA A 66 -14.43 -6.39 8.00
C ALA A 66 -15.39 -5.99 6.86
N LEU A 67 -15.25 -4.78 6.28
CA LEU A 67 -16.11 -4.34 5.17
C LEU A 67 -15.88 -5.13 3.89
N TRP A 68 -14.63 -5.47 3.59
CA TRP A 68 -14.23 -6.09 2.32
C TRP A 68 -13.93 -7.59 2.46
N GLU A 69 -13.49 -8.08 3.62
CA GLU A 69 -13.20 -9.51 3.80
C GLU A 69 -14.45 -10.38 3.93
N MET A 70 -15.56 -9.79 4.38
CA MET A 70 -16.77 -10.54 4.64
C MET A 70 -17.54 -10.79 3.33
N ASP A 71 -17.82 -12.07 3.04
CA ASP A 71 -18.70 -12.42 1.92
C ASP A 71 -20.13 -11.93 2.20
N LYS A 72 -20.51 -10.87 1.50
CA LYS A 72 -21.77 -10.16 1.70
C LYS A 72 -22.97 -11.07 1.42
N GLU A 73 -22.88 -11.89 0.39
CA GLU A 73 -23.94 -12.82 0.01
C GLU A 73 -24.20 -13.87 1.08
N SER A 74 -23.15 -14.52 1.60
CA SER A 74 -23.29 -15.47 2.69
C SER A 74 -23.76 -14.81 3.98
N PHE A 75 -23.33 -13.58 4.27
CA PHE A 75 -23.84 -12.84 5.41
C PHE A 75 -25.34 -12.59 5.29
N ILE A 76 -25.80 -12.05 4.17
CA ILE A 76 -27.22 -11.72 3.95
C ILE A 76 -28.11 -12.97 3.98
N ARG A 77 -27.67 -14.09 3.39
CA ARG A 77 -28.39 -15.37 3.51
C ARG A 77 -28.56 -15.83 4.95
N ARG A 78 -27.51 -15.71 5.77
CA ARG A 78 -27.58 -16.05 7.21
C ARG A 78 -28.46 -15.07 7.98
N TYR A 79 -28.37 -13.78 7.65
CA TYR A 79 -29.17 -12.72 8.25
C TYR A 79 -30.67 -12.95 8.01
N ALA A 80 -31.06 -13.29 6.79
CA ALA A 80 -32.43 -13.60 6.42
C ALA A 80 -33.00 -14.79 7.20
N LYS A 81 -32.22 -15.89 7.33
CA LYS A 81 -32.63 -17.09 8.08
C LYS A 81 -32.80 -16.84 9.58
N ALA A 82 -32.10 -15.86 10.14
CA ALA A 82 -32.16 -15.54 11.56
C ALA A 82 -33.42 -14.75 11.96
N ASN A 83 -34.29 -14.39 11.00
CA ASN A 83 -35.53 -13.62 11.18
C ASN A 83 -35.38 -12.45 12.17
N ARG A 84 -34.42 -11.57 11.87
CA ARG A 84 -34.08 -10.42 12.74
C ARG A 84 -35.22 -9.41 12.80
N THR A 85 -35.34 -8.73 13.95
CA THR A 85 -36.29 -7.63 14.14
C THR A 85 -35.91 -6.42 13.30
N LEU A 86 -36.88 -5.55 13.01
CA LEU A 86 -36.66 -4.30 12.27
C LEU A 86 -35.59 -3.41 12.95
N GLU A 87 -35.60 -3.33 14.28
CA GLU A 87 -34.59 -2.58 15.04
C GLU A 87 -33.16 -3.06 14.77
N CYS A 88 -32.95 -4.37 14.55
CA CYS A 88 -31.64 -4.89 14.18
C CYS A 88 -31.21 -4.39 12.79
N PHE A 89 -32.12 -4.39 11.81
CA PHE A 89 -31.85 -3.85 10.48
C PHE A 89 -31.48 -2.37 10.54
N GLU A 90 -32.26 -1.57 11.27
CA GLU A 90 -32.00 -0.13 11.42
C GLU A 90 -30.63 0.12 12.06
N ARG A 91 -30.32 -0.57 13.17
CA ARG A 91 -29.01 -0.47 13.83
C ARG A 91 -27.86 -0.80 12.88
N ASP A 92 -27.98 -1.87 12.11
CA ASP A 92 -26.91 -2.31 11.21
C ASP A 92 -26.75 -1.36 10.02
N ILE A 93 -27.84 -0.81 9.47
CA ILE A 93 -27.81 0.21 8.41
C ILE A 93 -27.17 1.50 8.93
N ILE A 94 -27.56 1.98 10.11
CA ILE A 94 -26.98 3.18 10.73
C ILE A 94 -25.48 2.98 10.98
N ARG A 95 -25.07 1.78 11.43
CA ARG A 95 -23.66 1.46 11.62
C ARG A 95 -22.86 1.64 10.33
N TYR A 96 -23.33 1.10 9.20
CA TYR A 96 -22.64 1.26 7.92
C TYR A 96 -22.64 2.71 7.41
N LYS A 97 -23.71 3.48 7.67
CA LYS A 97 -23.75 4.93 7.39
C LYS A 97 -22.69 5.70 8.20
N ASN A 98 -22.61 5.45 9.50
CA ASN A 98 -21.62 6.09 10.36
C ASN A 98 -20.19 5.74 9.93
N GLN A 99 -19.98 4.49 9.51
CA GLN A 99 -18.69 4.02 9.01
C GLN A 99 -18.33 4.69 7.69
N GLN A 100 -19.30 4.87 6.78
CA GLN A 100 -19.12 5.66 5.56
C GLN A 100 -18.72 7.10 5.88
N SER A 101 -19.43 7.81 6.75
CA SER A 101 -19.08 9.18 7.15
C SER A 101 -17.69 9.27 7.77
N SER A 102 -17.31 8.26 8.56
CA SER A 102 -15.96 8.19 9.16
C SER A 102 -14.87 8.07 8.10
N ILE A 103 -15.08 7.23 7.07
CA ILE A 103 -14.15 7.05 5.95
C ILE A 103 -14.06 8.33 5.12
N GLU A 104 -15.18 8.98 4.83
CA GLU A 104 -15.22 10.21 4.03
C GLU A 104 -14.50 11.37 4.70
N GLY A 105 -14.58 11.47 6.04
CA GLY A 105 -13.88 12.46 6.85
C GLY A 105 -12.38 12.21 6.99
N GLU A 106 -11.89 11.04 6.58
CA GLU A 106 -10.47 10.72 6.60
C GLU A 106 -9.70 11.44 5.47
N GLY A 107 -8.49 11.90 5.77
CA GLY A 107 -7.63 12.55 4.78
C GLY A 107 -7.32 11.62 3.61
N SER A 108 -7.42 12.13 2.38
CA SER A 108 -7.18 11.33 1.16
C SER A 108 -5.72 11.29 0.72
N SER A 109 -4.85 12.08 1.37
CA SER A 109 -3.42 12.07 1.12
C SER A 109 -2.63 12.24 2.42
N CYS A 110 -1.51 11.53 2.54
CA CYS A 110 -0.60 11.63 3.67
C CYS A 110 0.83 11.80 3.17
N THR A 111 1.60 12.69 3.80
CA THR A 111 3.03 12.84 3.52
C THR A 111 3.82 12.06 4.57
N ALA A 112 4.62 11.09 4.12
CA ALA A 112 5.51 10.30 4.96
C ALA A 112 6.95 10.50 4.47
N GLY A 113 7.78 11.18 5.26
CA GLY A 113 9.15 11.52 4.89
C GLY A 113 9.24 12.20 3.52
N PHE A 114 9.86 11.51 2.57
CA PHE A 114 10.11 12.01 1.20
C PHE A 114 9.02 11.63 0.18
N ILE A 115 7.96 10.94 0.61
CA ILE A 115 6.92 10.39 -0.27
C ILE A 115 5.55 10.96 0.13
N LYS A 116 4.72 11.24 -0.87
CA LYS A 116 3.30 11.53 -0.68
C LYS A 116 2.47 10.33 -1.10
N LEU A 117 1.67 9.82 -0.18
CA LEU A 117 0.70 8.76 -0.41
C LEU A 117 -0.63 9.37 -0.82
N ASP A 118 -1.23 8.81 -1.86
CA ASP A 118 -2.60 9.07 -2.25
C ASP A 118 -3.43 7.81 -1.96
N THR A 119 -4.44 7.95 -1.09
CA THR A 119 -5.37 6.88 -0.71
C THR A 119 -6.78 7.13 -1.22
N TYR A 120 -6.95 8.03 -2.20
CA TYR A 120 -8.25 8.34 -2.79
C TYR A 120 -9.01 7.09 -3.25
N PHE A 121 -8.37 6.24 -4.08
CA PHE A 121 -9.02 5.03 -4.61
C PHE A 121 -9.36 4.01 -3.53
N LEU A 122 -8.52 3.90 -2.49
CA LEU A 122 -8.82 3.04 -1.34
C LEU A 122 -10.06 3.54 -0.61
N LYS A 123 -10.14 4.85 -0.36
CA LYS A 123 -11.28 5.50 0.30
C LYS A 123 -12.56 5.29 -0.49
N ASP A 124 -12.52 5.54 -1.80
CA ASP A 124 -13.65 5.37 -2.72
C ASP A 124 -14.19 3.93 -2.72
N SER A 125 -13.29 2.95 -2.81
CA SER A 125 -13.65 1.53 -2.73
C SER A 125 -14.30 1.15 -1.39
N LEU A 126 -13.81 1.68 -0.27
CA LEU A 126 -14.40 1.44 1.05
C LEU A 126 -15.78 2.05 1.20
N VAL A 127 -15.97 3.27 0.68
CA VAL A 127 -17.30 3.92 0.63
C VAL A 127 -18.25 3.08 -0.21
N SER A 128 -17.81 2.61 -1.37
CA SER A 128 -18.61 1.71 -2.23
C SER A 128 -19.04 0.45 -1.47
N HIS A 129 -18.16 -0.17 -0.69
CA HIS A 129 -18.53 -1.31 0.15
C HIS A 129 -19.58 -0.96 1.21
N CYS A 130 -19.49 0.21 1.86
CA CYS A 130 -20.51 0.66 2.80
C CYS A 130 -21.88 0.85 2.13
N VAL A 131 -21.91 1.40 0.91
CA VAL A 131 -23.15 1.57 0.13
C VAL A 131 -23.73 0.20 -0.22
N GLU A 132 -22.92 -0.72 -0.71
CA GLU A 132 -23.36 -2.08 -1.07
C GLU A 132 -23.96 -2.83 0.14
N TRP A 133 -23.37 -2.67 1.33
CA TRP A 133 -23.93 -3.24 2.56
C TRP A 133 -25.30 -2.67 2.90
N GLN A 134 -25.47 -1.35 2.79
CA GLN A 134 -26.76 -0.68 3.01
C GLN A 134 -27.81 -1.18 2.02
N GLU A 135 -27.47 -1.23 0.73
CA GLU A 135 -28.38 -1.70 -0.33
C GLU A 135 -28.84 -3.13 -0.10
N LYS A 136 -27.92 -4.05 0.24
CA LYS A 136 -28.29 -5.45 0.49
C LYS A 136 -29.22 -5.60 1.70
N LEU A 137 -28.97 -4.86 2.78
CA LEU A 137 -29.83 -4.88 3.97
C LEU A 137 -31.21 -4.28 3.68
N THR A 138 -31.27 -3.14 2.99
CA THR A 138 -32.53 -2.50 2.60
C THR A 138 -33.33 -3.35 1.62
N HIS A 139 -32.67 -3.97 0.64
CA HIS A 139 -33.32 -4.88 -0.30
C HIS A 139 -33.90 -6.11 0.40
N LEU A 140 -33.15 -6.72 1.33
CA LEU A 140 -33.65 -7.83 2.13
C LEU A 140 -34.87 -7.42 2.96
N LEU A 141 -34.83 -6.24 3.58
CA LEU A 141 -35.95 -5.71 4.36
C LEU A 141 -37.19 -5.54 3.46
N SER A 142 -37.04 -4.89 2.30
CA SER A 142 -38.14 -4.70 1.34
C SER A 142 -38.75 -6.03 0.88
N LYS A 143 -37.91 -7.04 0.64
CA LYS A 143 -38.37 -8.39 0.27
C LYS A 143 -39.18 -9.02 1.40
N ASN A 144 -38.69 -8.97 2.63
CA ASN A 144 -39.39 -9.55 3.79
C ASN A 144 -40.75 -8.87 4.02
N SER A 145 -40.81 -7.54 3.95
CA SER A 145 -42.06 -6.79 4.07
C SER A 145 -43.08 -7.16 2.98
N GLY A 146 -42.62 -7.35 1.74
CA GLY A 146 -43.48 -7.80 0.63
C GLY A 146 -44.02 -9.21 0.83
N GLN A 147 -43.23 -10.13 1.38
CA GLN A 147 -43.67 -11.48 1.71
C GLN A 147 -44.73 -11.47 2.82
N MET A 148 -44.48 -10.74 3.91
CA MET A 148 -45.44 -10.60 5.02
C MET A 148 -46.76 -9.98 4.57
N LEU A 149 -46.73 -8.97 3.68
CA LEU A 149 -47.94 -8.37 3.14
C LEU A 149 -48.74 -9.37 2.30
N ASN A 150 -48.09 -10.12 1.42
CA ASN A 150 -48.76 -11.10 0.57
C ASN A 150 -49.39 -12.25 1.39
N GLU A 151 -48.75 -12.66 2.48
CA GLU A 151 -49.28 -13.66 3.41
C GLU A 151 -50.55 -13.19 4.14
N LEU A 152 -50.73 -11.88 4.33
CA LEU A 152 -51.92 -11.31 4.98
C LEU A 152 -53.06 -11.01 4.01
N VAL A 153 -52.74 -10.82 2.72
CA VAL A 153 -53.70 -10.52 1.64
C VAL A 153 -54.31 -11.80 1.04
N THR A 154 -53.67 -12.95 1.24
CA THR A 154 -54.12 -14.27 0.76
C THR A 154 -54.86 -15.03 1.87
#